data_AF-A0A941PN45-F1
#
_entry.id   AF-A0A941PN45-F1
#
_cell.length_a   1.000
_cell.length_b   1.000
_cell.length_c   1.000
_cell.angle_alpha   90.00
_cell.angle_beta   90.00
_cell.angle_gamma   90.00
#
_symmetry.space_group_name_H-M   'P 1'
#
loop_
_entity.id
_entity.type
_entity.pdbx_description
1 polymer ?
#
loop_
_entity_poly.entity_id
_entity_poly.type
_entity_poly.pdbx_seq_one_letter_code
_entity_poly.pdbx_strand_id
1 'polypeptide(L)'
;ESPRLLLLSKSDKFKRGLANEYDQVGRHLMDHPSTSLSFDADEDVWLGRGPQSPSSINHMRDGAFRGEHAPYRLDFTNISRVDGATNALLKAGVYGQEFADKLHHASAREMNVKTVLEVLPHPDNRIDLADEKDSMGIPKPRAHYHIDDYTFKGHKRGQQDFAKIAELMGGSNLRYSKDTDFANNQHICGTLSMGADRKLSVCDPYGRAWDHENLFLASTGVLPTSATCNSTLNAIAVALRTGAHIIAGNGGPAMLPRSHTLDKA
;
A
#
# COMPACT_ATOMS: atom_id res chain seq x y z
N GLU A 1 -4.11 13.19 5.40
CA GLU A 1 -4.29 14.66 5.32
C GLU A 1 -5.29 15.15 4.27
N SER A 2 -5.20 14.82 2.97
CA SER A 2 -6.11 15.41 1.97
C SER A 2 -7.62 15.29 2.27
N PRO A 3 -8.18 14.11 2.63
CA PRO A 3 -9.58 14.03 3.04
C PRO A 3 -9.88 14.83 4.32
N ARG A 4 -8.95 14.85 5.30
CA ARG A 4 -9.07 15.64 6.54
C ARG A 4 -9.25 17.13 6.23
N LEU A 5 -8.45 17.69 5.31
CA LEU A 5 -8.54 19.09 4.90
C LEU A 5 -9.91 19.43 4.29
N LEU A 6 -10.42 18.58 3.40
CA LEU A 6 -11.72 18.77 2.77
C LEU A 6 -12.87 18.68 3.80
N LEU A 7 -12.79 17.73 4.73
CA LEU A 7 -13.76 17.56 5.81
C LEU A 7 -13.75 18.72 6.83
N LEU A 8 -12.58 19.32 7.08
CA LEU A 8 -12.44 20.51 7.93
C LEU A 8 -13.06 21.76 7.28
N SER A 9 -13.26 21.75 5.97
CA SER A 9 -13.79 22.89 5.20
C SER A 9 -15.33 22.99 5.25
N LYS A 10 -15.94 22.60 6.38
CA LYS A 10 -17.39 22.72 6.59
C LYS A 10 -17.79 24.19 6.69
N SER A 11 -18.89 24.54 6.03
CA SER A 11 -19.47 25.89 6.07
C SER A 11 -20.97 25.83 5.84
N ASP A 12 -21.63 26.99 5.83
CA ASP A 12 -23.05 27.04 5.49
C ASP A 12 -23.39 26.57 4.08
N LYS A 13 -22.45 26.74 3.15
CA LYS A 13 -22.60 26.21 1.79
C LYS A 13 -22.18 24.73 1.70
N PHE A 14 -21.19 24.32 2.46
CA PHE A 14 -20.60 22.98 2.41
C PHE A 14 -20.79 22.24 3.73
N LYS A 15 -22.03 21.81 4.00
CA LYS A 15 -22.40 21.21 5.30
C LYS A 15 -21.61 19.93 5.65
N ARG A 16 -21.06 19.25 4.65
CA ARG A 16 -20.25 18.02 4.79
C ARG A 16 -18.76 18.21 4.49
N GLY A 17 -18.31 19.44 4.27
CA GLY A 17 -16.96 19.76 3.77
C GLY A 17 -16.93 19.95 2.26
N LEU A 18 -15.83 20.48 1.74
CA LEU A 18 -15.63 20.74 0.31
C LEU A 18 -15.59 19.44 -0.50
N ALA A 19 -16.11 19.47 -1.73
CA ALA A 19 -16.18 18.32 -2.64
C ALA A 19 -16.86 17.06 -2.05
N ASN A 20 -17.79 17.24 -1.10
CA ASN A 20 -18.35 16.15 -0.32
C ASN A 20 -19.90 16.13 -0.28
N GLU A 21 -20.57 16.55 -1.37
CA GLU A 21 -22.05 16.54 -1.44
C GLU A 21 -22.64 15.16 -1.09
N TYR A 22 -22.04 14.10 -1.65
CA TYR A 22 -22.52 12.71 -1.50
C TYR A 22 -21.76 11.89 -0.44
N ASP A 23 -21.05 12.54 0.50
CA ASP A 23 -20.30 11.87 1.59
C ASP A 23 -19.27 10.83 1.10
N GLN A 24 -18.56 11.11 0.00
CA GLN A 24 -17.51 10.23 -0.53
C GLN A 24 -16.10 10.58 -0.03
N VAL A 25 -15.87 11.82 0.43
CA VAL A 25 -14.56 12.23 0.95
C VAL A 25 -14.20 11.41 2.19
N GLY A 26 -13.00 10.84 2.15
CA GLY A 26 -12.45 10.01 3.20
C GLY A 26 -12.86 8.54 3.11
N ARG A 27 -13.92 8.17 2.38
CA ARG A 27 -14.38 6.78 2.23
C ARG A 27 -13.47 5.95 1.33
N HIS A 28 -13.65 4.63 1.34
CA HIS A 28 -12.91 3.67 0.52
C HIS A 28 -11.41 3.71 0.81
N LEU A 29 -11.04 4.00 2.06
CA LEU A 29 -9.66 3.93 2.52
C LEU A 29 -9.14 2.52 2.22
N MET A 30 -8.06 2.47 1.45
CA MET A 30 -7.34 1.25 1.14
C MET A 30 -5.87 1.41 1.54
N ASP A 31 -5.27 0.30 1.94
CA ASP A 31 -3.83 0.04 1.98
C ASP A 31 -3.62 -1.39 1.49
N HIS A 32 -2.37 -1.86 1.46
CA HIS A 32 -2.10 -3.28 1.27
C HIS A 32 -1.76 -3.93 2.60
N PRO A 33 -2.67 -4.67 3.25
CA PRO A 33 -2.33 -5.45 4.41
C PRO A 33 -1.34 -6.56 4.04
N SER A 34 -0.39 -6.84 4.92
CA SER A 34 0.62 -7.87 4.72
C SER A 34 0.76 -8.78 5.93
N THR A 35 1.06 -10.04 5.64
CA THR A 35 1.57 -11.01 6.60
C THR A 35 2.90 -11.56 6.09
N SER A 36 3.69 -12.19 6.94
CA SER A 36 5.00 -12.70 6.54
C SER A 36 5.31 -14.07 7.14
N LEU A 37 6.31 -14.71 6.54
CA LEU A 37 7.03 -15.84 7.10
C LEU A 37 8.52 -15.48 7.16
N SER A 38 9.10 -15.57 8.36
CA SER A 38 10.55 -15.66 8.52
C SER A 38 10.97 -17.12 8.74
N PHE A 39 12.11 -17.51 8.19
CA PHE A 39 12.65 -18.86 8.34
C PHE A 39 14.16 -18.84 8.07
N ASP A 40 14.85 -19.90 8.48
CA ASP A 40 16.28 -20.05 8.23
C ASP A 40 16.44 -20.99 7.02
N ALA A 41 17.06 -20.53 5.94
CA ALA A 41 17.33 -21.34 4.75
C ALA A 41 18.45 -22.36 5.00
N ASP A 42 18.50 -23.41 4.18
CA ASP A 42 19.55 -24.43 4.22
C ASP A 42 20.87 -23.95 3.57
N GLU A 43 20.79 -22.97 2.68
CA GLU A 43 21.92 -22.29 2.04
C GLU A 43 22.16 -20.87 2.59
N ASP A 44 23.41 -20.41 2.46
CA ASP A 44 23.81 -19.06 2.82
C ASP A 44 23.36 -18.06 1.74
N VAL A 45 22.44 -17.17 2.08
CA VAL A 45 21.83 -16.16 1.20
C VAL A 45 22.42 -14.75 1.37
N TRP A 46 22.98 -14.46 2.55
CA TRP A 46 23.64 -13.19 2.88
C TRP A 46 22.84 -11.94 2.49
N LEU A 47 21.62 -11.81 3.02
CA LEU A 47 20.78 -10.63 2.80
C LEU A 47 21.49 -9.36 3.28
N GLY A 48 21.19 -8.22 2.64
CA GLY A 48 21.82 -6.93 2.92
C GLY A 48 22.81 -6.48 1.85
N ARG A 49 22.95 -7.24 0.77
CA ARG A 49 23.87 -6.93 -0.34
C ARG A 49 23.07 -6.38 -1.52
N GLY A 50 23.10 -5.06 -1.71
CA GLY A 50 22.37 -4.35 -2.75
C GLY A 50 21.05 -3.72 -2.28
N PRO A 51 20.08 -3.46 -3.19
CA PRO A 51 18.79 -2.87 -2.82
C PRO A 51 18.00 -3.74 -1.85
N GLN A 52 17.20 -3.11 -0.99
CA GLN A 52 16.44 -3.79 0.08
C GLN A 52 15.25 -4.63 -0.40
N SER A 53 14.75 -4.41 -1.61
CA SER A 53 13.63 -5.17 -2.18
C SER A 53 13.87 -5.40 -3.67
N PRO A 54 14.77 -6.35 -4.02
CA PRO A 54 15.23 -6.52 -5.39
C PRO A 54 14.26 -7.33 -6.26
N SER A 55 13.36 -8.12 -5.66
CA SER A 55 12.52 -9.05 -6.40
C SER A 55 11.17 -9.32 -5.73
N SER A 56 10.21 -9.76 -6.54
CA SER A 56 8.88 -10.21 -6.12
C SER A 56 8.36 -11.33 -7.02
N ILE A 57 7.53 -12.21 -6.47
CA ILE A 57 6.75 -13.19 -7.26
C ILE A 57 5.40 -12.57 -7.56
N ASN A 58 5.08 -12.46 -8.86
CA ASN A 58 3.94 -11.69 -9.36
C ASN A 58 2.81 -12.57 -9.93
N HIS A 59 2.92 -13.91 -9.85
CA HIS A 59 1.94 -14.82 -10.44
C HIS A 59 0.52 -14.67 -9.87
N MET A 60 0.40 -14.35 -8.58
CA MET A 60 -0.90 -14.21 -7.89
C MET A 60 -1.51 -12.81 -8.01
N ARG A 61 -1.00 -11.96 -8.91
CA ARG A 61 -1.51 -10.61 -9.12
C ARG A 61 -2.79 -10.56 -9.97
N ASP A 62 -3.06 -11.58 -10.76
CA ASP A 62 -4.26 -11.66 -11.59
C ASP A 62 -4.68 -13.10 -11.89
N GLY A 63 -5.98 -13.30 -12.15
CA GLY A 63 -6.57 -14.60 -12.46
C GLY A 63 -8.03 -14.71 -12.05
N ALA A 64 -8.70 -15.78 -12.50
CA ALA A 64 -10.12 -16.02 -12.21
C ALA A 64 -10.42 -16.12 -10.70
N PHE A 65 -9.43 -16.55 -9.89
CA PHE A 65 -9.54 -16.62 -8.42
C PHE A 65 -9.85 -15.28 -7.76
N ARG A 66 -9.67 -14.14 -8.45
CA ARG A 66 -10.05 -12.80 -7.95
C ARG A 66 -11.56 -12.65 -7.74
N GLY A 67 -12.38 -13.57 -8.27
CA GLY A 67 -13.79 -13.69 -7.89
C GLY A 67 -14.03 -14.33 -6.51
N GLU A 68 -12.99 -14.93 -5.90
CA GLU A 68 -13.11 -15.74 -4.68
C GLU A 68 -12.29 -15.18 -3.52
N HIS A 69 -11.08 -14.67 -3.79
CA HIS A 69 -10.17 -14.12 -2.79
C HIS A 69 -9.25 -13.03 -3.33
N ALA A 70 -8.67 -12.23 -2.44
CA ALA A 70 -7.75 -11.16 -2.83
C ALA A 70 -6.54 -11.68 -3.61
N PRO A 71 -6.16 -11.02 -4.72
CA PRO A 71 -4.86 -11.21 -5.32
C PRO A 71 -3.78 -10.62 -4.42
N TYR A 72 -2.55 -11.07 -4.63
CA TYR A 72 -1.40 -10.59 -3.90
C TYR A 72 -0.13 -10.76 -4.72
N ARG A 73 0.93 -10.09 -4.28
CA ARG A 73 2.29 -10.44 -4.66
C ARG A 73 3.06 -10.91 -3.44
N LEU A 74 4.15 -11.64 -3.68
CA LEU A 74 5.08 -12.04 -2.64
C LEU A 74 6.37 -11.24 -2.79
N ASP A 75 6.74 -10.50 -1.75
CA ASP A 75 7.94 -9.68 -1.74
C ASP A 75 9.00 -10.34 -0.84
N PHE A 76 10.22 -10.44 -1.37
CA PHE A 76 11.39 -10.87 -0.60
C PHE A 76 12.16 -9.63 -0.16
N THR A 77 12.47 -9.58 1.13
CA THR A 77 13.39 -8.55 1.63
C THR A 77 14.83 -8.98 1.40
N ASN A 78 15.67 -8.00 1.13
CA ASN A 78 17.12 -8.11 1.12
C ASN A 78 17.73 -7.13 2.14
N ILE A 79 16.97 -6.78 3.18
CA ILE A 79 17.48 -6.00 4.32
C ILE A 79 18.45 -6.88 5.12
N SER A 80 19.59 -6.31 5.50
CA SER A 80 20.57 -6.98 6.36
C SER A 80 19.96 -7.40 7.69
N ARG A 81 20.27 -8.62 8.14
CA ARG A 81 19.79 -9.16 9.42
C ARG A 81 20.66 -8.78 10.61
N VAL A 82 21.84 -8.22 10.35
CA VAL A 82 22.87 -7.98 11.38
C VAL A 82 22.33 -7.16 12.54
N ASP A 83 21.66 -6.04 12.26
CA ASP A 83 21.14 -5.14 13.30
C ASP A 83 20.03 -5.81 14.13
N GLY A 84 19.02 -6.38 13.46
CA GLY A 84 17.92 -7.06 14.13
C GLY A 84 18.38 -8.25 14.99
N ALA A 85 19.26 -9.09 14.45
CA ALA A 85 19.82 -10.24 15.15
C ALA A 85 20.71 -9.81 16.33
N THR A 86 21.56 -8.79 16.14
CA THR A 86 22.39 -8.23 17.22
C THR A 86 21.54 -7.77 18.40
N ASN A 87 20.51 -6.95 18.13
CA ASN A 87 19.62 -6.44 19.18
C ASN A 87 18.87 -7.56 19.89
N ALA A 88 18.39 -8.57 19.16
CA ALA A 88 17.70 -9.72 19.73
C ALA A 88 18.61 -10.55 20.64
N LEU A 89 19.85 -10.83 20.21
CA LEU A 89 20.83 -11.60 20.96
C LEU A 89 21.29 -10.87 22.23
N LEU A 90 21.56 -9.57 22.14
CA LEU A 90 21.92 -8.76 23.32
C LEU A 90 20.79 -8.72 24.35
N LYS A 91 19.54 -8.56 23.89
CA LYS A 91 18.36 -8.60 24.77
C LYS A 91 18.18 -9.97 25.45
N ALA A 92 18.57 -11.05 24.77
CA ALA A 92 18.57 -12.40 25.31
C ALA A 92 19.78 -12.70 26.22
N GLY A 93 20.70 -11.74 26.42
CA GLY A 93 21.89 -11.92 27.25
C GLY A 93 22.92 -12.86 26.62
N VAL A 94 22.93 -13.01 25.30
CA VAL A 94 23.91 -13.84 24.57
C VAL A 94 25.14 -13.00 24.26
N TYR A 95 26.33 -13.50 24.60
CA TYR A 95 27.61 -12.80 24.42
C TYR A 95 28.72 -13.76 23.96
N GLY A 96 29.90 -13.22 23.65
CA GLY A 96 31.10 -14.00 23.33
C GLY A 96 30.97 -14.81 22.05
N GLN A 97 31.55 -16.02 22.03
CA GLN A 97 31.56 -16.87 20.83
C GLN A 97 30.14 -17.28 20.40
N GLU A 98 29.26 -17.58 21.35
CA GLU A 98 27.87 -17.95 21.05
C GLU A 98 27.13 -16.81 20.32
N PHE A 99 27.39 -15.56 20.72
CA PHE A 99 26.84 -14.40 20.02
C PHE A 99 27.33 -14.33 18.56
N ALA A 100 28.64 -14.49 18.35
CA ALA A 100 29.23 -14.46 17.02
C ALA A 100 28.66 -15.56 16.11
N ASP A 101 28.54 -16.79 16.62
CA ASP A 101 28.02 -17.93 15.86
C ASP A 101 26.54 -17.74 15.49
N LYS A 102 25.70 -17.31 16.44
CA LYS A 102 24.27 -17.06 16.18
C LYS A 102 24.06 -15.87 15.26
N LEU A 103 24.84 -14.80 15.42
CA LEU A 103 24.76 -13.63 14.54
C LEU A 103 25.18 -14.00 13.12
N HIS A 104 26.26 -14.78 12.96
CA HIS A 104 26.71 -15.27 11.67
C HIS A 104 25.62 -16.12 11.00
N HIS A 105 25.05 -17.09 11.73
CA HIS A 105 23.96 -17.94 11.23
C HIS A 105 22.75 -17.11 10.76
N ALA A 106 22.25 -16.21 11.61
CA ALA A 106 21.10 -15.37 11.27
C ALA A 106 21.39 -14.45 10.08
N SER A 107 22.59 -13.87 10.02
CA SER A 107 23.02 -12.98 8.93
C SER A 107 23.17 -13.71 7.60
N ALA A 108 23.64 -14.96 7.65
CA ALA A 108 23.84 -15.78 6.47
C ALA A 108 22.52 -16.35 5.94
N ARG A 109 21.58 -16.75 6.81
CA ARG A 109 20.50 -17.69 6.44
C ARG A 109 19.07 -17.22 6.72
N GLU A 110 18.85 -16.18 7.53
CA GLU A 110 17.47 -15.76 7.86
C GLU A 110 16.79 -15.06 6.67
N MET A 111 15.80 -15.74 6.11
CA MET A 111 14.91 -15.25 5.07
C MET A 111 13.64 -14.64 5.66
N ASN A 112 13.05 -13.70 4.92
CA ASN A 112 11.69 -13.22 5.17
C ASN A 112 11.00 -12.97 3.83
N VAL A 113 9.80 -13.53 3.70
CA VAL A 113 8.90 -13.31 2.58
C VAL A 113 7.58 -12.78 3.12
N LYS A 114 6.99 -11.79 2.44
CA LYS A 114 5.70 -11.22 2.82
C LYS A 114 4.71 -11.24 1.66
N THR A 115 3.43 -11.34 2.00
CA THR A 115 2.33 -11.07 1.07
C THR A 115 2.05 -9.58 1.04
N VAL A 116 1.59 -9.08 -0.09
CA VAL A 116 1.02 -7.73 -0.20
C VAL A 116 -0.33 -7.87 -0.89
N LEU A 117 -1.40 -7.79 -0.11
CA LEU A 117 -2.77 -8.15 -0.50
C LEU A 117 -3.55 -6.92 -1.00
N GLU A 118 -4.40 -7.11 -2.02
CA GLU A 118 -5.40 -6.10 -2.40
C GLU A 118 -6.54 -6.08 -1.36
N VAL A 119 -6.96 -4.87 -0.97
CA VAL A 119 -8.23 -4.63 -0.25
C VAL A 119 -9.16 -3.88 -1.19
N LEU A 120 -10.40 -4.36 -1.30
CA LEU A 120 -11.42 -3.73 -2.12
C LEU A 120 -11.89 -2.41 -1.50
N PRO A 121 -12.33 -1.43 -2.31
CA PRO A 121 -12.91 -0.20 -1.81
C PRO A 121 -14.18 -0.50 -1.00
N HIS A 122 -14.15 -0.19 0.30
CA HIS A 122 -15.31 -0.33 1.18
C HIS A 122 -15.70 1.03 1.77
N PRO A 123 -16.98 1.44 1.72
CA PRO A 123 -17.41 2.77 2.14
C PRO A 123 -17.17 3.06 3.63
N ASP A 124 -17.17 2.04 4.48
CA ASP A 124 -16.91 2.17 5.92
C ASP A 124 -15.43 2.18 6.29
N ASN A 125 -14.55 1.74 5.39
CA ASN A 125 -13.14 2.02 5.52
C ASN A 125 -12.94 3.49 5.19
N ARG A 126 -12.72 4.34 6.19
CA ARG A 126 -12.70 5.78 5.98
C ARG A 126 -11.77 6.56 6.90
N ILE A 127 -11.38 7.73 6.43
CA ILE A 127 -10.84 8.81 7.26
C ILE A 127 -11.97 9.79 7.60
N ASP A 128 -12.17 10.07 8.88
CA ASP A 128 -13.00 11.17 9.37
C ASP A 128 -12.24 12.05 10.38
N LEU A 129 -12.95 12.97 11.04
CA LEU A 129 -12.37 13.86 12.03
C LEU A 129 -12.65 13.32 13.44
N ALA A 130 -11.60 13.18 14.24
CA ALA A 130 -11.70 12.86 15.66
C ALA A 130 -12.10 14.09 16.49
N ASP A 131 -12.63 13.85 17.70
CA ASP A 131 -12.81 14.92 18.69
C ASP A 131 -11.47 15.38 19.28
N GLU A 132 -10.49 14.47 19.33
CA GLU A 132 -9.12 14.76 19.74
C GLU A 132 -8.43 15.70 18.74
N LYS A 133 -7.73 16.71 19.26
CA LYS A 133 -7.02 17.72 18.45
C LYS A 133 -5.51 17.53 18.54
N ASP A 134 -4.81 17.94 17.49
CA ASP A 134 -3.35 18.03 17.51
C ASP A 134 -2.86 19.27 18.30
N SER A 135 -1.54 19.46 18.35
CA SER A 135 -0.90 20.57 19.06
C SER A 135 -1.25 21.95 18.50
N MET A 136 -1.83 22.02 17.29
CA MET A 136 -2.31 23.25 16.67
C MET A 136 -3.83 23.46 16.87
N GLY A 137 -4.48 22.59 17.65
CA GLY A 137 -5.92 22.65 17.90
C GLY A 137 -6.77 22.15 16.73
N ILE A 138 -6.18 21.45 15.75
CA ILE A 138 -6.89 20.93 14.58
C ILE A 138 -7.34 19.49 14.87
N PRO A 139 -8.62 19.14 14.64
CA PRO A 139 -9.12 17.76 14.79
C PRO A 139 -8.24 16.74 14.07
N LYS A 140 -7.77 15.70 14.77
CA LYS A 140 -6.91 14.64 14.20
C LYS A 140 -7.67 13.80 13.17
N PRO A 141 -6.99 13.21 12.17
CA PRO A 141 -7.61 12.20 11.34
C PRO A 141 -7.89 10.95 12.16
N ARG A 142 -9.10 10.40 12.09
CA ARG A 142 -9.44 9.09 12.64
C ARG A 142 -9.66 8.12 11.50
N ALA A 143 -8.97 7.00 11.56
CA ALA A 143 -9.07 5.93 10.58
C ALA A 143 -10.01 4.84 11.10
N HIS A 144 -10.98 4.49 10.27
CA HIS A 144 -11.80 3.30 10.39
C HIS A 144 -11.30 2.34 9.33
N TYR A 145 -10.85 1.16 9.74
CA TYR A 145 -10.26 0.19 8.82
C TYR A 145 -10.57 -1.23 9.27
N HIS A 146 -11.17 -2.00 8.38
CA HIS A 146 -11.40 -3.43 8.55
C HIS A 146 -10.88 -4.17 7.33
N ILE A 147 -10.42 -5.40 7.58
CA ILE A 147 -10.00 -6.36 6.57
C ILE A 147 -11.11 -7.39 6.47
N ASP A 148 -11.67 -7.56 5.29
CA ASP A 148 -12.81 -8.42 5.04
C ASP A 148 -12.42 -9.88 4.73
N ASP A 149 -13.43 -10.73 4.62
CA ASP A 149 -13.26 -12.16 4.29
C ASP A 149 -12.57 -12.37 2.94
N TYR A 150 -12.79 -11.50 1.96
CA TYR A 150 -12.15 -11.58 0.65
C TYR A 150 -10.63 -11.46 0.78
N THR A 151 -10.17 -10.47 1.54
CA THR A 151 -8.75 -10.24 1.82
C THR A 151 -8.17 -11.34 2.70
N PHE A 152 -8.92 -11.77 3.72
CA PHE A 152 -8.48 -12.84 4.62
C PHE A 152 -8.30 -14.20 3.90
N LYS A 153 -9.19 -14.54 2.96
CA LYS A 153 -9.02 -15.73 2.10
C LYS A 153 -7.76 -15.65 1.25
N GLY A 154 -7.43 -14.46 0.74
CA GLY A 154 -6.19 -14.23 -0.01
C GLY A 154 -4.96 -14.45 0.88
N HIS A 155 -5.01 -14.00 2.14
CA HIS A 155 -3.98 -14.28 3.14
C HIS A 155 -3.81 -15.79 3.38
N LYS A 156 -4.91 -16.55 3.55
CA LYS A 156 -4.85 -18.01 3.72
C LYS A 156 -4.23 -18.72 2.52
N ARG A 157 -4.52 -18.26 1.32
CA ARG A 157 -3.85 -18.77 0.12
C ARG A 157 -2.36 -18.41 0.10
N GLY A 158 -2.00 -17.18 0.46
CA GLY A 158 -0.61 -16.76 0.61
C GLY A 158 0.20 -17.54 1.65
N GLN A 159 -0.41 -18.00 2.74
CA GLN A 159 0.25 -18.88 3.71
C GLN A 159 0.66 -20.24 3.11
N GLN A 160 -0.10 -20.75 2.13
CA GLN A 160 0.26 -21.97 1.42
C GLN A 160 1.50 -21.74 0.53
N ASP A 161 1.58 -20.58 -0.12
CA ASP A 161 2.76 -20.22 -0.91
C ASP A 161 4.00 -20.01 -0.02
N PHE A 162 3.84 -19.42 1.17
CA PHE A 162 4.93 -19.32 2.15
C PHE A 162 5.46 -20.69 2.56
N ALA A 163 4.58 -21.64 2.89
CA ALA A 163 4.98 -23.00 3.24
C ALA A 163 5.72 -23.66 2.08
N LYS A 164 5.27 -23.45 0.84
CA LYS A 164 5.94 -24.00 -0.35
C LYS A 164 7.32 -23.39 -0.57
N ILE A 165 7.46 -22.07 -0.40
CA ILE A 165 8.75 -21.39 -0.52
C ILE A 165 9.73 -21.90 0.54
N ALA A 166 9.29 -22.00 1.80
CA ALA A 166 10.13 -22.52 2.87
C ALA A 166 10.56 -23.96 2.58
N GLU A 167 9.64 -24.84 2.16
CA GLU A 167 9.97 -26.23 1.77
C GLU A 167 11.05 -26.27 0.67
N LEU A 168 10.90 -25.47 -0.38
CA LEU A 168 11.84 -25.43 -1.51
C LEU A 168 13.23 -24.87 -1.14
N MET A 169 13.33 -24.12 -0.04
CA MET A 169 14.57 -23.52 0.47
C MET A 169 15.12 -24.26 1.69
N GLY A 170 14.68 -25.49 1.94
CA GLY A 170 15.09 -26.28 3.11
C GLY A 170 14.80 -25.59 4.44
N GLY A 171 13.76 -24.75 4.46
CA GLY A 171 13.47 -23.81 5.53
C GLY A 171 13.23 -24.48 6.87
N SER A 172 13.95 -24.00 7.88
CA SER A 172 13.82 -24.42 9.27
C SER A 172 13.42 -23.24 10.16
N ASN A 173 13.03 -23.53 11.41
CA ASN A 173 12.68 -22.48 12.39
C ASN A 173 11.59 -21.52 11.86
N LEU A 174 10.49 -22.06 11.31
CA LEU A 174 9.45 -21.26 10.66
C LEU A 174 8.72 -20.35 11.67
N ARG A 175 8.66 -19.05 11.37
CA ARG A 175 8.07 -18.00 12.21
C ARG A 175 7.05 -17.21 11.39
N TYR A 176 5.79 -17.61 11.46
CA TYR A 176 4.69 -16.92 10.80
C TYR A 176 4.24 -15.69 11.60
N SER A 177 3.86 -14.62 10.90
CA SER A 177 3.01 -13.58 11.48
C SER A 177 1.70 -14.20 11.98
N LYS A 178 1.12 -13.64 13.04
CA LYS A 178 -0.19 -14.08 13.53
C LYS A 178 -1.26 -13.76 12.49
N ASP A 179 -2.25 -14.63 12.33
CA ASP A 179 -3.32 -14.51 11.33
C ASP A 179 -4.10 -13.18 11.39
N THR A 180 -4.17 -12.56 12.57
CA THR A 180 -4.91 -11.31 12.79
C THR A 180 -4.02 -10.07 12.78
N ASP A 181 -2.71 -10.25 12.62
CA ASP A 181 -1.72 -9.17 12.73
C ASP A 181 -1.22 -8.77 11.34
N PHE A 182 -2.03 -7.95 10.68
CA PHE A 182 -1.71 -7.40 9.37
C PHE A 182 -0.90 -6.12 9.50
N ALA A 183 0.33 -6.14 8.99
CA ALA A 183 1.13 -4.94 8.86
C ALA A 183 0.62 -4.06 7.72
N ASN A 184 0.67 -2.74 7.93
CA ASN A 184 0.42 -1.74 6.88
C ASN A 184 1.63 -1.66 5.92
N ASN A 185 1.40 -1.18 4.69
CA ASN A 185 2.46 -0.98 3.69
C ASN A 185 2.54 0.45 3.17
N GLN A 186 1.95 1.41 3.90
CA GLN A 186 2.05 2.85 3.62
C GLN A 186 1.51 3.24 2.22
N HIS A 187 0.62 2.42 1.63
CA HIS A 187 0.03 2.63 0.32
C HIS A 187 -1.40 3.18 0.45
N ILE A 188 -1.54 4.30 1.16
CA ILE A 188 -2.84 4.93 1.45
C ILE A 188 -3.52 5.36 0.13
N CYS A 189 -4.66 4.75 -0.22
CA CYS A 189 -5.41 5.00 -1.45
C CYS A 189 -6.91 5.18 -1.20
N GLY A 190 -7.67 5.56 -2.24
CA GLY A 190 -9.14 5.51 -2.30
C GLY A 190 -9.92 6.61 -1.60
N THR A 191 -9.32 7.29 -0.60
CA THR A 191 -9.99 8.34 0.21
C THR A 191 -10.52 9.56 -0.56
N LEU A 192 -10.22 9.66 -1.84
CA LEU A 192 -10.64 10.73 -2.75
C LEU A 192 -11.04 10.16 -4.12
N SER A 193 -11.56 8.93 -4.14
CA SER A 193 -11.75 8.11 -5.36
C SER A 193 -12.30 8.89 -6.57
N MET A 194 -11.66 8.68 -7.72
CA MET A 194 -12.16 9.14 -9.02
C MET A 194 -13.20 8.16 -9.56
N GLY A 195 -14.18 8.65 -10.32
CA GLY A 195 -15.19 7.79 -10.93
C GLY A 195 -15.97 8.49 -12.04
N ALA A 196 -16.96 7.79 -12.60
CA ALA A 196 -17.86 8.32 -13.64
C ALA A 196 -19.20 8.82 -13.08
N ASP A 197 -19.48 8.58 -11.80
CA ASP A 197 -20.71 8.99 -11.12
C ASP A 197 -20.38 9.86 -9.90
N ARG A 198 -20.89 11.09 -9.90
CA ARG A 198 -20.72 12.06 -8.81
C ARG A 198 -21.28 11.58 -7.47
N LYS A 199 -22.21 10.63 -7.46
CA LYS A 199 -22.79 10.07 -6.23
C LYS A 199 -21.86 9.04 -5.57
N LEU A 200 -20.95 8.45 -6.35
CA LEU A 200 -20.09 7.33 -5.95
C LEU A 200 -18.60 7.70 -5.91
N SER A 201 -18.23 8.93 -6.26
CA SER A 201 -16.85 9.38 -6.34
C SER A 201 -16.69 10.84 -5.87
N VAL A 202 -15.47 11.21 -5.48
CA VAL A 202 -15.13 12.57 -5.05
C VAL A 202 -14.81 13.46 -6.25
N CYS A 203 -14.16 12.90 -7.26
CA CYS A 203 -13.76 13.60 -8.47
C CYS A 203 -14.08 12.80 -9.74
N ASP A 204 -14.07 13.50 -10.86
CA ASP A 204 -14.19 12.91 -12.18
C ASP A 204 -12.92 12.13 -12.58
N PRO A 205 -12.90 11.44 -13.74
CA PRO A 205 -11.74 10.66 -14.18
C PRO A 205 -10.46 11.48 -14.42
N TYR A 206 -10.55 12.81 -14.49
CA TYR A 206 -9.41 13.72 -14.65
C TYR A 206 -8.97 14.33 -13.31
N GLY A 207 -9.60 13.96 -12.20
CA GLY A 207 -9.27 14.42 -10.87
C GLY A 207 -9.93 15.74 -10.49
N ARG A 208 -10.86 16.29 -11.31
CA ARG A 208 -11.62 17.50 -10.96
C ARG A 208 -12.73 17.14 -9.97
N ALA A 209 -12.81 17.86 -8.86
CA ALA A 209 -13.91 17.69 -7.93
C ALA A 209 -15.25 18.02 -8.60
N TRP A 210 -16.28 17.19 -8.39
CA TRP A 210 -17.57 17.34 -9.07
C TRP A 210 -18.23 18.70 -8.83
N ASP A 211 -18.12 19.21 -7.61
CA ASP A 211 -18.85 20.40 -7.17
C ASP A 211 -18.07 21.71 -7.40
N HIS A 212 -16.86 21.64 -7.99
CA HIS A 212 -15.92 22.75 -8.06
C HIS A 212 -15.08 22.75 -9.35
N GLU A 213 -15.18 23.83 -10.14
CA GLU A 213 -14.52 23.88 -11.45
C GLU A 213 -13.00 24.04 -11.39
N ASN A 214 -12.49 24.55 -10.26
CA ASN A 214 -11.10 24.92 -10.05
C ASN A 214 -10.42 24.12 -8.93
N LEU A 215 -11.02 23.01 -8.49
CA LEU A 215 -10.44 22.13 -7.48
C LEU A 215 -10.09 20.78 -8.10
N PHE A 216 -8.81 20.43 -8.05
CA PHE A 216 -8.28 19.19 -8.60
C PHE A 216 -7.55 18.38 -7.53
N LEU A 217 -7.65 17.06 -7.62
CA LEU A 217 -7.08 16.09 -6.69
C LEU A 217 -6.09 15.22 -7.46
N ALA A 218 -4.82 15.24 -7.03
CA ALA A 218 -3.74 14.46 -7.62
C ALA A 218 -2.97 13.75 -6.50
N SER A 219 -3.39 12.54 -6.17
CA SER A 219 -2.77 11.70 -5.13
C SER A 219 -3.13 10.23 -5.34
N THR A 220 -2.53 9.33 -4.56
CA THR A 220 -2.99 7.93 -4.47
C THR A 220 -4.43 7.82 -3.96
N GLY A 221 -4.94 8.84 -3.27
CA GLY A 221 -6.31 8.90 -2.78
C GLY A 221 -7.36 8.84 -3.89
N VAL A 222 -7.04 9.26 -5.11
CA VAL A 222 -8.00 9.22 -6.24
C VAL A 222 -8.08 7.85 -6.90
N LEU A 223 -7.19 6.91 -6.57
CA LEU A 223 -7.20 5.57 -7.16
C LEU A 223 -8.43 4.79 -6.66
N PRO A 224 -9.31 4.29 -7.55
CA PRO A 224 -10.51 3.55 -7.16
C PRO A 224 -10.23 2.12 -6.69
N THR A 225 -9.02 1.61 -6.95
CA THR A 225 -8.50 0.34 -6.44
C THR A 225 -7.05 0.54 -5.99
N SER A 226 -6.64 -0.21 -4.96
CA SER A 226 -5.25 -0.32 -4.51
C SER A 226 -4.38 -1.19 -5.43
N ALA A 227 -5.01 -2.07 -6.22
CA ALA A 227 -4.38 -3.09 -7.04
C ALA A 227 -3.44 -3.99 -6.22
N THR A 228 -2.31 -4.42 -6.80
CA THR A 228 -1.34 -5.33 -6.16
C THR A 228 0.08 -4.80 -6.21
N CYS A 229 0.25 -3.50 -6.47
CA CYS A 229 1.55 -2.83 -6.60
C CYS A 229 1.61 -1.55 -5.74
N ASN A 230 2.82 -1.09 -5.44
CA ASN A 230 3.02 0.18 -4.76
C ASN A 230 2.39 1.30 -5.59
N SER A 231 1.58 2.14 -4.96
CA SER A 231 0.63 3.04 -5.64
C SER A 231 1.25 4.34 -6.16
N THR A 232 2.48 4.69 -5.76
CA THR A 232 3.11 5.97 -6.08
C THR A 232 3.29 6.22 -7.57
N LEU A 233 3.67 5.19 -8.34
CA LEU A 233 3.85 5.34 -9.80
C LEU A 233 2.50 5.63 -10.49
N ASN A 234 1.42 5.00 -10.04
CA ASN A 234 0.07 5.29 -10.53
C ASN A 234 -0.34 6.72 -10.16
N ALA A 235 -0.02 7.19 -8.95
CA ALA A 235 -0.28 8.57 -8.55
C ALA A 235 0.47 9.59 -9.42
N ILE A 236 1.74 9.32 -9.78
CA ILE A 236 2.50 10.15 -10.73
C ILE A 236 1.80 10.20 -12.09
N ALA A 237 1.40 9.05 -12.64
CA ALA A 237 0.72 8.99 -13.93
C ALA A 237 -0.62 9.75 -13.92
N VAL A 238 -1.41 9.61 -12.85
CA VAL A 238 -2.66 10.35 -12.68
C VAL A 238 -2.39 11.84 -12.52
N ALA A 239 -1.39 12.24 -11.72
CA ALA A 239 -1.03 13.65 -11.54
C ALA A 239 -0.62 14.31 -12.86
N LEU A 240 0.17 13.63 -13.70
CA LEU A 240 0.54 14.11 -15.03
C LEU A 240 -0.69 14.25 -15.94
N ARG A 241 -1.61 13.27 -15.92
CA ARG A 241 -2.87 13.33 -16.67
C ARG A 241 -3.74 14.52 -16.23
N THR A 242 -3.91 14.69 -14.92
CA THR A 242 -4.67 15.80 -14.33
C THR A 242 -4.03 17.15 -14.70
N GLY A 243 -2.71 17.27 -14.61
CA GLY A 243 -1.99 18.48 -15.02
C GLY A 243 -2.21 18.83 -16.49
N ALA A 244 -2.12 17.85 -17.39
CA ALA A 244 -2.39 18.04 -18.81
C ALA A 244 -3.84 18.50 -19.07
N HIS A 245 -4.80 17.94 -18.35
CA HIS A 245 -6.21 18.34 -18.44
C HIS A 245 -6.44 19.79 -17.99
N ILE A 246 -5.81 20.22 -16.89
CA ILE A 246 -5.88 21.60 -16.40
C ILE A 246 -5.33 22.58 -17.45
N ILE A 247 -4.18 22.26 -18.07
CA ILE A 247 -3.55 23.10 -19.10
C ILE A 247 -4.47 23.23 -20.32
N ALA A 248 -5.02 22.11 -20.80
CA ALA A 248 -5.90 22.10 -21.97
C ALA A 248 -7.20 22.90 -21.74
N GLY A 249 -7.81 22.77 -20.56
CA GLY A 249 -9.01 23.53 -20.18
C GLY A 249 -8.80 25.05 -20.11
N ASN A 250 -7.55 25.49 -19.87
CA ASN A 250 -7.17 26.91 -19.83
C ASN A 250 -6.64 27.44 -21.18
N GLY A 251 -6.86 26.72 -22.29
CA GLY A 251 -6.38 27.12 -23.62
C GLY A 251 -4.88 26.95 -23.84
N GLY A 252 -4.19 26.22 -22.96
CA GLY A 252 -2.78 25.86 -23.14
C GLY A 252 -2.58 24.75 -24.17
N PRO A 253 -1.38 24.62 -24.76
CA PRO A 253 -1.10 23.59 -25.76
C PRO A 253 -1.29 22.20 -25.15
N ALA A 254 -2.01 21.33 -25.86
CA ALA A 254 -2.18 19.93 -25.48
C ALA A 254 -0.80 19.25 -25.41
N MET A 255 -0.30 18.97 -24.21
CA MET A 255 0.90 18.17 -24.03
C MET A 255 0.57 16.69 -24.26
N LEU A 256 0.57 16.28 -25.52
CA LEU A 256 0.72 14.86 -25.86
C LEU A 256 2.20 14.48 -25.72
N PRO A 257 2.51 13.27 -25.20
CA PRO A 257 3.88 12.78 -25.23
C PRO A 257 4.33 12.66 -26.68
N ARG A 258 5.45 13.29 -27.03
CA ARG A 258 6.12 13.04 -28.31
C ARG A 258 6.39 11.54 -28.38
N SER A 259 5.78 10.86 -29.35
CA SER A 259 6.19 9.50 -29.68
C SER A 259 7.64 9.56 -30.13
N HIS A 260 8.56 9.07 -29.30
CA HIS A 260 9.87 8.70 -29.80
C HIS A 260 9.68 7.42 -30.61
N THR A 261 9.28 7.57 -31.87
CA THR A 261 9.61 6.59 -32.91
C THR A 261 11.13 6.59 -32.99
N LEU A 262 11.73 5.57 -32.38
CA LEU A 262 13.08 5.14 -32.72
C LEU A 262 12.98 4.61 -34.15
N ASP A 263 13.23 5.49 -35.12
CA ASP A 263 13.57 5.06 -36.48
C ASP A 263 14.81 4.18 -36.37
N LYS A 264 14.62 2.88 -36.61
CA LYS A 264 15.69 1.94 -36.85
C LYS A 264 16.31 2.30 -38.20
N ALA A 265 17.56 2.75 -38.18
CA ALA A 265 18.49 2.60 -39.29
C ALA A 265 19.36 1.37 -39.04
#